data_AF-A0A7C2BBL0-F1
#
_entry.id   AF-A0A7C2BBL0-F1
#
_cell.length_a   1.000
_cell.length_b   1.000
_cell.length_c   1.000
_cell.angle_alpha   90.00
_cell.angle_beta   90.00
_cell.angle_gamma   90.00
#
_symmetry.space_group_name_H-M   'P 1'
#
loop_
_entity.id
_entity.type
_entity.pdbx_description
1 polymer ?
#
loop_
_entity_poly.entity_id
_entity_poly.type
_entity_poly.pdbx_seq_one_letter_code
_entity_poly.pdbx_strand_id
1 'polypeptide(L)'
;MNTAALREQITRAQEHENQSGQLSRQLESQLPHLHPSIHLPDVDARGVLTRFVIAYIGQVPDLLDAAHDVALQAGIESQIEPVLKIAEQFFTAPPAIMAGHEGLDGLLDEAYLAHRLVEEVNDLYIKHFGQPLIPVNTTVASVIAHQLIGESFANQLDEVVHHAIDEMLDDDSFSLESVEAYRERLASPDTDAAWRRWPSLSRQLGVGLELECGKD
;
A
#
# COMPACT_ATOMS: atom_id res chain seq x y z
N MET A 1 2.85 2.04 17.28
CA MET A 1 1.94 1.63 16.19
C MET A 1 0.96 0.60 16.73
N ASN A 2 -0.33 0.68 16.37
CA ASN A 2 -1.34 -0.31 16.77
C ASN A 2 -1.86 -1.12 15.56
N THR A 3 -0.96 -1.81 14.87
CA THR A 3 -1.32 -2.69 13.75
C THR A 3 -2.22 -3.85 14.17
N ALA A 4 -2.23 -4.22 15.46
CA ALA A 4 -3.16 -5.22 16.00
C ALA A 4 -4.63 -4.77 15.90
N ALA A 5 -4.94 -3.51 16.24
CA ALA A 5 -6.28 -2.97 16.08
C ALA A 5 -6.69 -2.89 14.60
N LEU A 6 -5.76 -2.53 13.72
CA LEU A 6 -6.00 -2.52 12.28
C LEU A 6 -6.33 -3.92 11.75
N ARG A 7 -5.59 -4.95 12.16
CA ARG A 7 -5.88 -6.35 11.81
C ARG A 7 -7.28 -6.78 12.27
N GLU A 8 -7.69 -6.36 13.47
CA GLU A 8 -9.02 -6.65 13.98
C GLU A 8 -10.12 -5.96 13.15
N GLN A 9 -9.94 -4.69 12.79
CA GLN A 9 -10.86 -3.95 11.93
C GLN A 9 -11.02 -4.62 10.56
N ILE A 10 -9.90 -5.00 9.93
CA ILE A 10 -9.88 -5.71 8.65
C ILE A 10 -10.61 -7.05 8.77
N THR A 11 -10.35 -7.81 9.84
CA THR A 11 -11.00 -9.11 10.08
C THR A 11 -12.52 -8.96 10.20
N ARG A 12 -13.00 -7.97 10.97
CA ARG A 12 -14.44 -7.70 11.10
C ARG A 12 -15.09 -7.33 9.76
N ALA A 13 -14.41 -6.54 8.93
CA ALA A 13 -14.90 -6.17 7.61
C ALA A 13 -14.94 -7.37 6.65
N GLN A 14 -13.95 -8.27 6.71
CA GLN A 14 -13.97 -9.53 5.96
C GLN A 14 -15.11 -10.45 6.40
N GLU A 15 -15.38 -10.56 7.71
CA GLU A 15 -16.51 -11.34 8.23
C GLU A 15 -17.85 -10.77 7.76
N HIS A 16 -17.99 -9.44 7.75
CA HIS A 16 -19.18 -8.78 7.23
C HIS A 16 -19.37 -9.03 5.73
N GLU A 17 -18.30 -9.02 4.93
CA GLU A 17 -18.38 -9.34 3.50
C GLU A 17 -18.77 -10.79 3.26
N ASN A 18 -18.23 -11.74 4.04
CA ASN A 18 -18.61 -13.14 3.92
C ASN A 18 -20.11 -13.38 4.18
N GLN A 19 -20.74 -12.52 4.98
CA GLN A 19 -22.18 -12.59 5.28
C GLN A 19 -23.04 -11.81 4.29
N SER A 20 -22.59 -10.63 3.85
CA SER A 20 -23.39 -9.70 3.05
C SER A 20 -23.16 -9.83 1.53
N GLY A 21 -21.96 -10.22 1.10
CA GLY A 21 -21.53 -10.26 -0.30
C GLY A 21 -21.61 -8.90 -1.01
N GLN A 22 -21.46 -7.81 -0.27
CA GLN A 22 -21.67 -6.45 -0.77
C GLN A 22 -20.55 -6.05 -1.73
N LEU A 23 -19.29 -6.20 -1.33
CA LEU A 23 -18.12 -5.91 -2.16
C LEU A 23 -18.14 -6.78 -3.41
N SER A 24 -18.45 -8.08 -3.28
CA SER A 24 -18.50 -8.98 -4.43
C SER A 24 -19.51 -8.53 -5.50
N ARG A 25 -20.69 -8.03 -5.10
CA ARG A 25 -21.69 -7.49 -6.04
C ARG A 25 -21.25 -6.17 -6.66
N GLN A 26 -20.59 -5.31 -5.89
CA GLN A 26 -20.08 -4.03 -6.38
C GLN A 26 -18.98 -4.25 -7.44
N LEU A 27 -18.01 -5.10 -7.13
CA LEU A 27 -16.94 -5.47 -8.06
C LEU A 27 -17.49 -6.12 -9.34
N GLU A 28 -18.57 -6.90 -9.25
CA GLU A 28 -19.24 -7.46 -10.43
C GLU A 28 -19.75 -6.39 -11.39
N SER A 29 -20.19 -5.23 -10.90
CA SER A 29 -20.61 -4.11 -11.74
C SER A 29 -19.44 -3.33 -12.34
N GLN A 30 -18.25 -3.41 -11.73
CA GLN A 30 -17.03 -2.78 -12.22
C GLN A 30 -16.26 -3.66 -13.21
N LEU A 31 -16.42 -4.99 -13.18
CA LEU A 31 -15.73 -5.93 -14.08
C LEU A 31 -15.74 -5.52 -15.57
N PRO A 32 -16.88 -5.07 -16.17
CA PRO A 32 -16.90 -4.66 -17.58
C PRO A 32 -16.14 -3.38 -17.89
N HIS A 33 -15.79 -2.59 -16.88
CA HIS A 33 -15.14 -1.29 -16.99
C HIS A 33 -13.65 -1.36 -16.59
N LEU A 34 -13.14 -2.55 -16.29
CA LEU A 34 -11.72 -2.74 -16.03
C LEU A 34 -10.90 -2.42 -17.29
N HIS A 35 -9.75 -1.81 -17.08
CA HIS A 35 -8.83 -1.51 -18.17
C HIS A 35 -8.38 -2.82 -18.84
N PRO A 36 -8.29 -2.90 -20.18
CA PRO A 36 -7.94 -4.13 -20.91
C PRO A 36 -6.60 -4.77 -20.49
N SER A 37 -5.68 -3.98 -19.93
CA SER A 37 -4.38 -4.47 -19.42
C SER A 37 -4.47 -5.23 -18.09
N ILE A 38 -5.61 -5.16 -17.39
CA ILE A 38 -5.87 -5.92 -16.16
C ILE A 38 -6.45 -7.26 -16.57
N HIS A 39 -5.61 -8.28 -16.60
CA HIS A 39 -6.05 -9.63 -16.94
C HIS A 39 -6.56 -10.36 -15.69
N LEU A 40 -7.82 -10.77 -15.76
CA LEU A 40 -8.43 -11.69 -14.81
C LEU A 40 -8.64 -13.04 -15.49
N PRO A 41 -8.58 -14.16 -14.75
CA PRO A 41 -8.85 -15.46 -15.33
C PRO A 41 -10.31 -15.57 -15.79
N ASP A 42 -10.51 -16.28 -16.90
CA ASP A 42 -11.84 -16.49 -17.51
C ASP A 42 -12.83 -17.19 -16.58
N VAL A 43 -12.32 -17.91 -15.56
CA VAL A 43 -13.10 -18.60 -14.54
C VAL A 43 -12.95 -17.86 -13.22
N ASP A 44 -14.07 -17.51 -12.59
CA ASP A 44 -14.12 -16.85 -11.27
C ASP A 44 -13.45 -15.46 -11.22
N ALA A 45 -13.52 -14.67 -12.30
CA ALA A 45 -12.99 -13.30 -12.33
C ALA A 45 -13.45 -12.46 -11.13
N ARG A 46 -14.73 -12.55 -10.76
CA ARG A 46 -15.31 -11.89 -9.59
C ARG A 46 -14.63 -12.33 -8.29
N GLY A 47 -14.54 -13.64 -8.05
CA GLY A 47 -13.93 -14.16 -6.83
C GLY A 47 -12.44 -13.83 -6.73
N VAL A 48 -11.73 -13.82 -7.86
CA VAL A 48 -10.33 -13.37 -7.91
C VAL A 48 -10.20 -11.90 -7.53
N LEU A 49 -11.05 -11.04 -8.07
CA LEU A 49 -11.02 -9.61 -7.76
C LEU A 49 -11.38 -9.34 -6.28
N THR A 50 -12.37 -10.05 -5.74
CA THR A 50 -12.69 -9.97 -4.30
C THR A 50 -11.53 -10.42 -3.42
N ARG A 51 -10.88 -11.55 -3.76
CA ARG A 51 -9.68 -12.02 -3.04
C ARG A 51 -8.52 -11.04 -3.16
N PHE A 52 -8.37 -10.39 -4.31
CA PHE A 52 -7.39 -9.34 -4.51
C PHE A 52 -7.62 -8.18 -3.54
N VAL A 53 -8.83 -7.60 -3.49
CA VAL A 53 -9.15 -6.49 -2.58
C VAL A 53 -8.91 -6.88 -1.12
N ILE A 54 -9.38 -8.05 -0.70
CA ILE A 54 -9.19 -8.56 0.67
C ILE A 54 -7.71 -8.68 1.02
N ALA A 55 -6.89 -9.21 0.11
CA ALA A 55 -5.46 -9.37 0.33
C ALA A 55 -4.70 -8.04 0.27
N TYR A 56 -5.11 -7.12 -0.59
CA TYR A 56 -4.54 -5.78 -0.70
C TYR A 56 -4.71 -4.98 0.60
N ILE A 57 -5.94 -5.00 1.14
CA ILE A 57 -6.27 -4.41 2.44
C ILE A 57 -5.49 -5.13 3.56
N GLY A 58 -5.53 -6.47 3.56
CA GLY A 58 -4.88 -7.31 4.57
C GLY A 58 -3.36 -7.17 4.63
N GLN A 59 -2.73 -6.66 3.58
CA GLN A 59 -1.27 -6.46 3.54
C GLN A 59 -0.82 -5.23 4.32
N VAL A 60 -1.67 -4.23 4.53
CA VAL A 60 -1.27 -2.94 5.12
C VAL A 60 -0.65 -3.10 6.52
N PRO A 61 -1.24 -3.87 7.47
CA PRO A 61 -0.61 -4.07 8.76
C PRO A 61 0.79 -4.67 8.68
N ASP A 62 0.97 -5.67 7.81
CA ASP A 62 2.28 -6.30 7.59
C ASP A 62 3.28 -5.29 7.03
N LEU A 63 2.86 -4.50 6.03
CA LEU A 63 3.68 -3.46 5.43
C LEU A 63 4.17 -2.44 6.47
N LEU A 64 3.28 -1.97 7.33
CA LEU A 64 3.61 -1.01 8.37
C LEU A 64 4.56 -1.61 9.42
N ASP A 65 4.31 -2.85 9.87
CA ASP A 65 5.18 -3.56 10.79
C ASP A 65 6.61 -3.71 10.20
N ALA A 66 6.71 -4.09 8.92
CA ALA A 66 7.99 -4.22 8.24
C ALA A 66 8.72 -2.87 8.06
N ALA A 67 7.97 -1.81 7.74
CA ALA A 67 8.51 -0.46 7.63
C ALA A 67 9.13 0.00 8.96
N HIS A 68 8.42 -0.26 10.06
CA HIS A 68 8.88 0.10 11.40
C HIS A 68 10.13 -0.68 11.81
N ASP A 69 10.13 -2.00 11.58
CA ASP A 69 11.28 -2.85 11.88
C ASP A 69 12.52 -2.43 11.09
N VAL A 70 12.37 -2.10 9.80
CA VAL A 70 13.48 -1.60 8.98
C VAL A 70 13.95 -0.23 9.49
N ALA A 71 13.05 0.68 9.83
CA ALA A 71 13.43 1.99 10.36
C ALA A 71 14.20 1.89 11.69
N LEU A 72 13.77 1.00 12.59
CA LEU A 72 14.47 0.69 13.83
C LEU A 72 15.87 0.11 13.54
N GLN A 73 15.95 -0.86 12.63
CA GLN A 73 17.21 -1.49 12.22
C GLN A 73 18.13 -0.53 11.48
N ALA A 74 17.63 0.47 10.77
CA ALA A 74 18.44 1.50 10.12
C ALA A 74 18.77 2.69 11.04
N GLY A 75 18.14 2.79 12.22
CA GLY A 75 18.35 3.89 13.16
C GLY A 75 17.68 5.20 12.72
N ILE A 76 16.69 5.11 11.83
CA ILE A 76 15.91 6.23 11.27
C ILE A 76 14.46 6.24 11.76
N GLU A 77 14.20 5.59 12.89
CA GLU A 77 12.87 5.47 13.48
C GLU A 77 12.21 6.84 13.67
N SER A 78 12.96 7.84 14.15
CA SER A 78 12.46 9.21 14.35
C SER A 78 11.93 9.88 13.09
N GLN A 79 12.46 9.53 11.92
CA GLN A 79 12.06 10.08 10.63
C GLN A 79 10.85 9.33 10.06
N ILE A 80 10.77 8.02 10.28
CA ILE A 80 9.75 7.15 9.67
C ILE A 80 8.51 6.99 10.55
N GLU A 81 8.63 7.02 11.87
CA GLU A 81 7.50 6.86 12.79
C GLU A 81 6.35 7.85 12.53
N PRO A 82 6.58 9.15 12.21
CA PRO A 82 5.51 10.06 11.84
C PRO A 82 4.74 9.57 10.61
N VAL A 83 5.43 9.10 9.56
CA VAL A 83 4.83 8.60 8.31
C VAL A 83 3.95 7.39 8.60
N LEU A 84 4.44 6.44 9.39
CA LEU A 84 3.67 5.24 9.74
C LEU A 84 2.43 5.56 10.58
N LYS A 85 2.51 6.59 11.43
CA LYS A 85 1.34 7.09 12.17
C LYS A 85 0.28 7.69 11.25
N ILE A 86 0.66 8.35 10.16
CA ILE A 86 -0.32 8.84 9.17
C ILE A 86 -1.00 7.67 8.46
N ALA A 87 -0.24 6.66 8.04
CA ALA A 87 -0.83 5.46 7.45
C ALA A 87 -1.83 4.79 8.42
N GLU A 88 -1.51 4.71 9.71
CA GLU A 88 -2.44 4.21 10.75
C GLU A 88 -3.66 5.14 10.93
N GLN A 89 -3.48 6.45 10.82
CA GLN A 89 -4.56 7.44 10.94
C GLN A 89 -5.59 7.34 9.82
N PHE A 90 -5.20 6.96 8.60
CA PHE A 90 -6.16 6.75 7.52
C PHE A 90 -7.28 5.77 7.93
N PHE A 91 -6.97 4.74 8.72
CA PHE A 91 -7.96 3.74 9.16
C PHE A 91 -8.74 4.12 10.41
N THR A 92 -8.15 4.93 11.30
CA THR A 92 -8.74 5.28 12.60
C THR A 92 -9.50 6.61 12.58
N ALA A 93 -9.10 7.52 11.70
CA ALA A 93 -9.70 8.81 11.47
C ALA A 93 -9.57 9.17 9.97
N PRO A 94 -10.33 8.48 9.08
CA PRO A 94 -10.22 8.69 7.65
C PRO A 94 -10.49 10.16 7.26
N PRO A 95 -9.77 10.69 6.26
CA PRO A 95 -10.01 12.03 5.73
C PRO A 95 -11.48 12.28 5.36
N ALA A 96 -11.93 13.53 5.49
CA ALA A 96 -13.33 13.90 5.24
C ALA A 96 -13.82 13.57 3.82
N ILE A 97 -12.90 13.45 2.86
CA ILE A 97 -13.21 13.05 1.48
C ILE A 97 -13.72 11.61 1.35
N MET A 98 -13.47 10.78 2.37
CA MET A 98 -13.89 9.38 2.46
C MET A 98 -15.22 9.21 3.20
N ALA A 99 -15.88 10.32 3.57
CA ALA A 99 -17.14 10.27 4.30
C ALA A 99 -18.23 9.59 3.46
N GLY A 100 -18.76 8.47 3.98
CA GLY A 100 -19.83 7.69 3.35
C GLY A 100 -19.38 6.37 2.73
N HIS A 101 -18.09 6.07 2.74
CA HIS A 101 -17.57 4.76 2.36
C HIS A 101 -17.50 3.87 3.61
N GLU A 102 -18.15 2.71 3.59
CA GLU A 102 -18.26 1.81 4.75
C GLU A 102 -17.87 0.37 4.38
N GLY A 103 -17.35 -0.38 5.36
CA GLY A 103 -16.97 -1.78 5.16
C GLY A 103 -15.70 -1.95 4.34
N LEU A 104 -15.61 -2.99 3.52
CA LEU A 104 -14.41 -3.27 2.72
C LEU A 104 -14.16 -2.24 1.61
N ASP A 105 -15.16 -1.48 1.20
CA ASP A 105 -15.03 -0.46 0.16
C ASP A 105 -14.23 0.76 0.68
N GLY A 106 -14.60 1.28 1.86
CA GLY A 106 -13.79 2.29 2.55
C GLY A 106 -12.38 1.78 2.85
N LEU A 107 -12.27 0.53 3.34
CA LEU A 107 -10.97 -0.08 3.63
C LEU A 107 -10.07 -0.22 2.40
N LEU A 108 -10.63 -0.35 1.20
CA LEU A 108 -9.85 -0.35 -0.04
C LEU A 108 -9.21 1.02 -0.28
N ASP A 109 -9.96 2.10 -0.08
CA ASP A 109 -9.44 3.46 -0.20
C ASP A 109 -8.38 3.77 0.86
N GLU A 110 -8.63 3.38 2.12
CA GLU A 110 -7.65 3.55 3.20
C GLU A 110 -6.38 2.74 2.94
N ALA A 111 -6.52 1.52 2.44
CA ALA A 111 -5.40 0.70 2.03
C ALA A 111 -4.63 1.33 0.88
N TYR A 112 -5.32 1.90 -0.11
CA TYR A 112 -4.69 2.61 -1.21
C TYR A 112 -3.85 3.79 -0.72
N LEU A 113 -4.39 4.62 0.17
CA LEU A 113 -3.63 5.72 0.79
C LEU A 113 -2.39 5.23 1.54
N ALA A 114 -2.50 4.15 2.32
CA ALA A 114 -1.37 3.61 3.07
C ALA A 114 -0.27 3.05 2.16
N HIS A 115 -0.64 2.30 1.11
CA HIS A 115 0.30 1.80 0.10
C HIS A 115 0.97 2.96 -0.65
N ARG A 116 0.20 3.96 -1.08
CA ARG A 116 0.72 5.12 -1.81
C ARG A 116 1.68 5.96 -0.96
N LEU A 117 1.37 6.17 0.32
CA LEU A 117 2.26 6.87 1.26
C LEU A 117 3.61 6.16 1.39
N VAL A 118 3.59 4.83 1.51
CA VAL A 118 4.81 4.02 1.59
C VAL A 118 5.60 4.06 0.28
N GLU A 119 4.92 4.02 -0.87
CA GLU A 119 5.56 4.15 -2.19
C GLU A 119 6.26 5.51 -2.35
N GLU A 120 5.60 6.61 -2.01
CA GLU A 120 6.19 7.94 -2.11
C GLU A 120 7.38 8.12 -1.16
N VAL A 121 7.32 7.58 0.06
CA VAL A 121 8.46 7.55 0.98
C VAL A 121 9.59 6.71 0.41
N ASN A 122 9.30 5.56 -0.22
CA ASN A 122 10.32 4.77 -0.90
C ASN A 122 10.97 5.55 -2.05
N ASP A 123 10.20 6.27 -2.85
CA ASP A 123 10.71 7.07 -3.96
C ASP A 123 11.61 8.21 -3.49
N LEU A 124 11.27 8.87 -2.38
CA LEU A 124 12.15 9.83 -1.71
C LEU A 124 13.46 9.16 -1.28
N TYR A 125 13.41 8.00 -0.66
CA TYR A 125 14.62 7.29 -0.26
C TYR A 125 15.46 6.84 -1.47
N ILE A 126 14.84 6.36 -2.54
CA ILE A 126 15.54 6.04 -3.79
C ILE A 126 16.23 7.30 -4.35
N LYS A 127 15.53 8.44 -4.36
CA LYS A 127 16.06 9.71 -4.87
C LYS A 127 17.28 10.20 -4.08
N HIS A 128 17.28 10.08 -2.76
CA HIS A 128 18.35 10.58 -1.90
C HIS A 128 19.48 9.56 -1.64
N PHE A 129 19.17 8.26 -1.66
CA PHE A 129 20.09 7.19 -1.25
C PHE A 129 20.40 6.16 -2.35
N GLY A 130 19.65 6.17 -3.46
CA GLY A 130 19.77 5.19 -4.53
C GLY A 130 19.16 3.82 -4.21
N GLN A 131 18.48 3.67 -3.08
CA GLN A 131 17.86 2.43 -2.62
C GLN A 131 16.53 2.72 -1.89
N PRO A 132 15.53 1.83 -2.00
CA PRO A 132 14.25 1.99 -1.30
C PRO A 132 14.38 1.66 0.19
N LEU A 133 13.51 2.29 1.00
CA LEU A 133 13.35 1.95 2.41
C LEU A 133 12.71 0.55 2.57
N ILE A 134 11.71 0.25 1.76
CA ILE A 134 10.98 -1.02 1.74
C ILE A 134 10.99 -1.60 0.33
N PRO A 135 11.54 -2.81 0.09
CA PRO A 135 11.62 -3.41 -1.23
C PRO A 135 10.31 -4.10 -1.65
N VAL A 136 9.16 -3.45 -1.42
CA VAL A 136 7.85 -3.95 -1.84
C VAL A 136 7.47 -3.35 -3.18
N ASN A 137 7.25 -4.20 -4.18
CA ASN A 137 6.63 -3.78 -5.43
C ASN A 137 5.11 -3.96 -5.31
N THR A 138 4.45 -2.92 -4.83
CA THR A 138 2.98 -2.80 -4.82
C THR A 138 2.44 -2.17 -6.09
N THR A 139 3.28 -1.57 -6.94
CA THR A 139 2.88 -0.77 -8.12
C THR A 139 1.78 -1.43 -8.95
N VAL A 140 1.90 -2.72 -9.25
CA VAL A 140 0.87 -3.46 -10.01
C VAL A 140 -0.45 -3.57 -9.25
N ALA A 141 -0.38 -3.85 -7.95
CA ALA A 141 -1.56 -3.90 -7.09
C ALA A 141 -2.17 -2.50 -6.88
N SER A 142 -1.34 -1.47 -6.71
CA SER A 142 -1.74 -0.08 -6.56
C SER A 142 -2.48 0.43 -7.79
N VAL A 143 -2.02 0.10 -9.00
CA VAL A 143 -2.73 0.43 -10.26
C VAL A 143 -4.09 -0.25 -10.35
N ILE A 144 -4.19 -1.52 -9.93
CA ILE A 144 -5.47 -2.23 -9.93
C ILE A 144 -6.41 -1.62 -8.90
N ALA A 145 -5.93 -1.33 -7.69
CA ALA A 145 -6.70 -0.64 -6.67
C ALA A 145 -7.16 0.75 -7.16
N HIS A 146 -6.28 1.52 -7.80
CA HIS A 146 -6.61 2.81 -8.42
C HIS A 146 -7.76 2.69 -9.41
N GLN A 147 -7.75 1.67 -10.28
CA GLN A 147 -8.85 1.45 -11.23
C GLN A 147 -10.16 1.09 -10.54
N LEU A 148 -10.12 0.30 -9.46
CA LEU A 148 -11.32 -0.11 -8.70
C LEU A 148 -11.94 1.04 -7.91
N ILE A 149 -11.10 1.89 -7.33
CA ILE A 149 -11.48 3.12 -6.63
C ILE A 149 -12.06 4.13 -7.64
N GLY A 150 -11.48 4.15 -8.84
CA GLY A 150 -11.88 5.02 -9.94
C GLY A 150 -10.94 6.22 -10.07
N GLU A 151 -10.53 6.49 -11.30
CA GLU A 151 -9.48 7.46 -11.66
C GLU A 151 -9.65 8.84 -11.00
N SER A 152 -10.84 9.42 -11.07
CA SER A 152 -11.09 10.76 -10.49
C SER A 152 -10.90 10.82 -8.98
N PHE A 153 -11.25 9.76 -8.26
CA PHE A 153 -11.17 9.72 -6.80
C PHE A 153 -9.77 9.28 -6.34
N ALA A 154 -9.20 8.26 -6.99
CA ALA A 154 -7.84 7.82 -6.71
C ALA A 154 -6.80 8.95 -6.94
N ASN A 155 -6.97 9.78 -7.97
CA ASN A 155 -6.14 10.98 -8.15
C ASN A 155 -6.28 11.99 -6.99
N GLN A 156 -7.45 12.13 -6.37
CA GLN A 156 -7.61 13.01 -5.20
C GLN A 156 -6.91 12.42 -3.98
N LEU A 157 -6.95 11.08 -3.82
CA LEU A 157 -6.21 10.38 -2.77
C LEU A 157 -4.69 10.54 -2.96
N ASP A 158 -4.21 10.49 -4.21
CA ASP A 158 -2.80 10.73 -4.51
C ASP A 158 -2.37 12.14 -4.06
N GLU A 159 -3.15 13.18 -4.36
CA GLU A 159 -2.85 14.55 -3.92
C GLU A 159 -2.82 14.69 -2.38
N VAL A 160 -3.71 13.99 -1.67
CA VAL A 160 -3.70 13.95 -0.20
C VAL A 160 -2.38 13.39 0.33
N VAL A 161 -1.85 12.34 -0.31
CA VAL A 161 -0.58 11.73 0.07
C VAL A 161 0.60 12.66 -0.22
N HIS A 162 0.63 13.29 -1.40
CA HIS A 162 1.69 14.24 -1.75
C HIS A 162 1.76 15.39 -0.75
N HIS A 163 0.61 15.97 -0.40
CA HIS A 163 0.55 17.03 0.61
C HIS A 163 0.99 16.56 2.00
N ALA A 164 0.59 15.36 2.42
CA ALA A 164 1.01 14.81 3.71
C ALA A 164 2.54 14.64 3.78
N ILE A 165 3.17 14.20 2.70
CA ILE A 165 4.62 14.01 2.66
C ILE A 165 5.37 15.33 2.62
N ASP A 166 4.94 16.29 1.78
CA ASP A 166 5.55 17.61 1.68
C ASP A 166 5.53 18.37 3.02
N GLU A 167 4.49 18.17 3.84
CA GLU A 167 4.39 18.79 5.16
C GLU A 167 5.27 18.12 6.22
N MET A 168 5.67 16.86 6.02
CA MET A 168 6.32 16.04 7.04
C MET A 168 7.81 15.81 6.85
N LEU A 169 8.25 15.69 5.59
CA LEU A 169 9.64 15.38 5.24
C LEU A 169 10.26 16.61 4.58
N ASP A 170 10.94 17.42 5.39
CA ASP A 170 11.79 18.51 4.91
C ASP A 170 13.18 18.00 4.50
N ASP A 171 13.98 18.85 3.82
CA ASP A 171 15.36 18.50 3.46
C ASP A 171 16.22 18.14 4.68
N ASP A 172 15.89 18.67 5.87
CA ASP A 172 16.59 18.37 7.14
C ASP A 172 16.31 16.95 7.63
N SER A 173 15.15 16.36 7.29
CA SER A 173 14.82 14.95 7.55
C SER A 173 15.80 13.99 6.86
N PHE A 174 16.46 14.44 5.78
CA PHE A 174 17.48 13.71 5.04
C PHE A 174 18.93 14.15 5.37
N SER A 175 19.17 14.68 6.58
CA SER A 175 20.51 15.11 7.00
C SER A 175 21.60 14.05 6.81
N LEU A 176 22.85 14.49 6.60
CA LEU A 176 24.00 13.62 6.34
C LEU A 176 24.25 12.54 7.42
N GLU A 177 23.89 12.79 8.69
CA GLU A 177 24.11 11.83 9.78
C GLU A 177 23.09 10.67 9.73
N SER A 178 21.82 10.96 9.44
CA SER A 178 20.80 9.94 9.15
C SER A 178 21.11 9.19 7.85
N VAL A 179 21.74 9.86 6.87
CA VAL A 179 22.19 9.27 5.60
C VAL A 179 23.29 8.23 5.79
N GLU A 180 24.30 8.53 6.61
CA GLU A 180 25.42 7.62 6.86
C GLU A 180 24.99 6.40 7.68
N ALA A 181 24.15 6.61 8.71
CA ALA A 181 23.58 5.53 9.51
C ALA A 181 22.72 4.56 8.68
N TYR A 182 21.91 5.10 7.77
CA TYR A 182 21.08 4.32 6.83
C TYR A 182 21.96 3.47 5.88
N ARG A 183 22.98 4.07 5.26
CA ARG A 183 23.88 3.37 4.31
C ARG A 183 24.71 2.26 4.96
N GLU A 184 25.24 2.48 6.17
CA GLU A 184 26.07 1.49 6.85
C GLU A 184 25.27 0.25 7.28
N ARG A 185 24.00 0.42 7.71
CA ARG A 185 23.17 -0.68 8.21
C ARG A 185 22.40 -1.44 7.12
N LEU A 186 22.05 -0.81 6.00
CA LEU A 186 21.48 -1.54 4.84
C LEU A 186 22.47 -2.54 4.21
N ALA A 187 23.78 -2.29 4.31
CA ALA A 187 24.80 -3.24 3.87
C ALA A 187 24.88 -4.49 4.78
N SER A 188 24.08 -4.57 5.84
CA SER A 188 24.06 -5.72 6.74
C SER A 188 23.30 -6.92 6.11
N PRO A 189 23.80 -8.16 6.29
CA PRO A 189 23.17 -9.37 5.73
C PRO A 189 21.77 -9.67 6.29
N ASP A 190 21.46 -9.15 7.49
CA ASP A 190 20.22 -9.44 8.21
C ASP A 190 19.01 -8.72 7.60
N THR A 191 19.22 -7.47 7.16
CA THR A 191 18.24 -6.70 6.38
C THR A 191 17.91 -7.39 5.06
N ASP A 192 18.93 -7.82 4.32
CA ASP A 192 18.79 -8.57 3.05
C ASP A 192 17.97 -9.86 3.22
N ALA A 193 18.15 -10.56 4.33
CA ALA A 193 17.45 -11.80 4.63
C ALA A 193 15.99 -11.57 5.05
N ALA A 194 15.68 -10.47 5.73
CA ALA A 194 14.31 -10.07 6.04
C ALA A 194 13.54 -9.74 4.74
N TRP A 195 14.19 -9.10 3.78
CA TRP A 195 13.58 -8.66 2.53
C TRP A 195 13.30 -9.78 1.52
N ARG A 196 14.18 -10.78 1.40
CA ARG A 196 13.93 -11.95 0.51
C ARG A 196 12.70 -12.78 0.89
N ARG A 197 12.22 -12.64 2.12
CA ARG A 197 11.04 -13.36 2.62
C ARG A 197 9.73 -12.63 2.28
N TRP A 198 9.79 -11.40 1.80
CA TRP A 198 8.57 -10.63 1.51
C TRP A 198 7.93 -11.03 0.18
N PRO A 199 6.67 -11.47 0.16
CA PRO A 199 6.03 -11.88 -1.08
C PRO A 199 5.51 -10.69 -1.91
N SER A 200 5.59 -10.80 -3.24
CA SER A 200 4.88 -9.88 -4.14
C SER A 200 3.40 -10.29 -4.25
N LEU A 201 2.50 -9.43 -3.76
CA LEU A 201 1.04 -9.68 -3.65
C LEU A 201 0.38 -10.05 -4.99
N SER A 202 0.68 -9.30 -6.06
CA SER A 202 0.16 -9.51 -7.42
C SER A 202 0.49 -10.91 -7.95
N ARG A 203 1.75 -11.33 -7.79
CA ARG A 203 2.24 -12.67 -8.19
C ARG A 203 1.63 -13.78 -7.34
N GLN A 204 1.37 -13.55 -6.05
CA GLN A 204 0.75 -14.56 -5.18
C GLN A 204 -0.71 -14.83 -5.53
N LEU A 205 -1.42 -13.82 -6.03
CA LEU A 205 -2.86 -13.92 -6.33
C LEU A 205 -3.16 -14.16 -7.82
N GLY A 206 -2.13 -14.23 -8.66
CA GLY A 206 -2.28 -14.44 -10.11
C GLY A 206 -2.88 -13.25 -10.85
N VAL A 207 -2.86 -12.06 -10.24
CA VAL A 207 -3.37 -10.82 -10.82
C VAL A 207 -2.17 -9.98 -11.27
N GLY A 208 -2.08 -9.68 -12.56
CA GLY A 208 -0.93 -8.99 -13.14
C GLY A 208 -1.32 -7.95 -14.19
N LEU A 209 -0.44 -6.98 -14.38
CA LEU A 209 -0.47 -6.08 -15.53
C LEU A 209 0.49 -6.62 -16.59
N GLU A 210 0.00 -6.87 -17.80
CA GLU A 210 0.90 -6.93 -18.96
C GLU A 210 1.19 -5.49 -19.39
N LEU A 211 2.34 -4.97 -18.98
CA LEU A 211 2.92 -3.82 -19.64
C LEU A 211 3.35 -4.32 -21.02
N GLU A 212 2.67 -3.87 -22.08
CA GLU A 212 3.19 -4.05 -23.43
C GLU A 212 4.60 -3.46 -23.44
N CYS A 213 5.60 -4.34 -23.44
CA CYS A 213 6.98 -3.96 -23.69
C CYS A 213 6.98 -3.37 -25.10
N GLY A 214 6.95 -2.04 -25.18
CA GLY A 214 7.18 -1.30 -26.39
C GLY A 214 8.48 -1.81 -26.99
N LYS A 215 8.36 -2.55 -28.08
CA LYS A 215 9.48 -2.88 -28.93
C LYS A 215 9.85 -1.62 -29.67
N ASP A 216 10.93 -0.98 -29.26
CA ASP A 216 11.77 -0.15 -30.13
C ASP A 216 13.24 -0.54 -29.93
#